data_AF-A0A7Y5BQ68-F1
#
_entry.id   AF-A0A7Y5BQ68-F1
#
_cell.length_a   1.000
_cell.length_b   1.000
_cell.length_c   1.000
_cell.angle_alpha   90.00
_cell.angle_beta   90.00
_cell.angle_gamma   90.00
#
_symmetry.space_group_name_H-M   'P 1'
#
loop_
_entity.id
_entity.type
_entity.pdbx_description
1 polymer ?
#
loop_
_entity_poly.entity_id
_entity_poly.type
_entity_poly.pdbx_seq_one_letter_code
_entity_poly.pdbx_strand_id
1 'polypeptide(L)'
;YFLFLQYGMIASRAFQPDPLMVALMAWGLWAVVRWLVLAPNDERRKRLGRAALAGGVIGLAIYIKTVAGIMLGAAMIGLVIGRLMDMLANPTPPQTTSTNEPTNPRKPLTHYISLLLSDLELWLLGLLALLPTVLYYLYGLFISGFLRQQLNLRFFPEMWRDPAFYIRWVEMATDIAGFTLLIASVVGVFLWRTRALRGMGVGLWGGYVVYSLTFPYHTITHDYYQLPLILIVAFGLIPLGGILLEVLVRQDNRRVVMGVLIGAVTFAVLFRVWDTRVILARRDDRDAGTRWGRFVEIIPPDLKVVAITQTYGYPLAYFGWVDADIWLGTSDADVRELAGMTEEKIAQIRAAQLADKDLFLVTNFNEFDRQPELKEYLTANFGVFDEGEGYLIFDLRVPLDK
;
A
#
# COMPACT_ATOMS: atom_id res chain seq x y z
N TYR A 1 -9.99 -11.25 -11.55
CA TYR A 1 -10.06 -10.84 -10.13
C TYR A 1 -9.99 -9.33 -9.96
N PHE A 2 -8.87 -8.66 -10.32
CA PHE A 2 -8.72 -7.20 -10.16
C PHE A 2 -9.90 -6.35 -10.68
N LEU A 3 -10.43 -6.66 -11.86
CA LEU A 3 -11.57 -5.94 -12.47
C LEU A 3 -12.94 -6.24 -11.85
N PHE A 4 -13.02 -7.21 -10.94
CA PHE A 4 -14.27 -7.51 -10.21
C PHE A 4 -14.40 -6.73 -8.90
N LEU A 5 -13.30 -6.14 -8.43
CA LEU A 5 -13.29 -5.33 -7.22
C LEU A 5 -13.52 -3.87 -7.59
N GLN A 6 -14.61 -3.32 -7.07
CA GLN A 6 -14.94 -1.90 -7.21
C GLN A 6 -13.79 -1.01 -6.75
N TYR A 7 -13.22 -1.32 -5.58
CA TYR A 7 -12.11 -0.55 -5.03
C TYR A 7 -10.85 -0.56 -5.93
N GLY A 8 -10.51 -1.69 -6.55
CA GLY A 8 -9.41 -1.75 -7.50
C GLY A 8 -9.59 -0.81 -8.71
N MET A 9 -10.82 -0.70 -9.21
CA MET A 9 -11.13 0.25 -10.30
C MET A 9 -11.11 1.71 -9.86
N ILE A 10 -11.58 2.01 -8.64
CA ILE A 10 -11.52 3.37 -8.08
C ILE A 10 -10.06 3.78 -7.84
N ALA A 11 -9.30 2.96 -7.11
CA ALA A 11 -7.92 3.28 -6.75
C ALA A 11 -7.00 3.40 -7.98
N SER A 12 -7.19 2.59 -9.01
CA SER A 12 -6.42 2.70 -10.27
C SER A 12 -6.66 4.00 -11.05
N ARG A 13 -7.67 4.79 -10.68
CA ARG A 13 -7.94 6.12 -11.23
C ARG A 13 -7.47 7.25 -10.31
N ALA A 14 -6.97 6.94 -9.13
CA ALA A 14 -6.41 7.91 -8.20
C ALA A 14 -4.92 8.14 -8.52
N PHE A 15 -4.47 9.40 -8.45
CA PHE A 15 -3.05 9.72 -8.57
C PHE A 15 -2.34 9.46 -7.23
N GLN A 16 -2.14 8.17 -6.93
CA GLN A 16 -1.49 7.68 -5.72
C GLN A 16 -0.34 6.74 -6.08
N PRO A 17 0.69 6.60 -5.23
CA PRO A 17 1.77 5.65 -5.46
C PRO A 17 1.31 4.19 -5.30
N ASP A 18 0.22 3.95 -4.58
CA ASP A 18 -0.23 2.61 -4.18
C ASP A 18 -0.63 1.69 -5.35
N PRO A 19 -1.45 2.11 -6.33
CA PRO A 19 -1.76 1.25 -7.48
C PRO A 19 -0.52 0.88 -8.29
N LEU A 20 0.42 1.83 -8.46
CA LEU A 20 1.68 1.60 -9.15
C LEU A 20 2.55 0.59 -8.38
N MET A 21 2.67 0.76 -7.06
CA MET A 21 3.32 -0.21 -6.18
C MET A 21 2.74 -1.61 -6.36
N VAL A 22 1.41 -1.77 -6.31
CA VAL A 22 0.75 -3.08 -6.46
C VAL A 22 0.99 -3.70 -7.84
N ALA A 23 0.95 -2.89 -8.90
CA ALA A 23 1.25 -3.36 -10.25
C ALA A 23 2.71 -3.86 -10.37
N LEU A 24 3.66 -3.11 -9.81
CA LEU A 24 5.07 -3.49 -9.79
C LEU A 24 5.33 -4.72 -8.90
N MET A 25 4.64 -4.85 -7.76
CA MET A 25 4.67 -6.06 -6.95
C MET A 25 4.20 -7.27 -7.78
N ALA A 26 3.10 -7.16 -8.52
CA ALA A 26 2.58 -8.24 -9.35
C ALA A 26 3.57 -8.64 -10.45
N TRP A 27 4.16 -7.66 -11.15
CA TRP A 27 5.18 -7.91 -12.18
C TRP A 27 6.48 -8.46 -11.59
N GLY A 28 6.88 -8.00 -10.41
CA GLY A 28 8.05 -8.49 -9.68
C GLY A 28 7.89 -9.95 -9.29
N LEU A 29 6.76 -10.33 -8.68
CA LEU A 29 6.45 -11.73 -8.35
C LEU A 29 6.39 -12.60 -9.62
N TRP A 30 5.75 -12.12 -10.69
CA TRP A 30 5.74 -12.83 -11.97
C TRP A 30 7.16 -13.04 -12.52
N ALA A 31 8.01 -12.02 -12.49
CA ALA A 31 9.39 -12.10 -12.95
C ALA A 31 10.21 -13.10 -12.12
N VAL A 32 10.03 -13.13 -10.80
CA VAL A 32 10.64 -14.13 -9.91
C VAL A 32 10.19 -15.55 -10.28
N VAL A 33 8.89 -15.77 -10.47
CA VAL A 33 8.36 -17.09 -10.86
C VAL A 33 8.91 -17.51 -12.23
N ARG A 34 9.02 -16.58 -13.18
CA ARG A 34 9.62 -16.84 -14.50
C ARG A 34 11.11 -17.15 -14.43
N TRP A 35 11.84 -16.52 -13.52
CA TRP A 35 13.25 -16.77 -13.29
C TRP A 35 13.49 -18.12 -12.61
N LEU A 36 12.82 -18.39 -11.49
CA LEU A 36 13.13 -19.55 -10.63
C LEU A 36 12.37 -20.82 -10.95
N VAL A 37 11.12 -20.72 -11.39
CA VAL A 37 10.21 -21.87 -11.46
C VAL A 37 10.03 -22.33 -12.89
N LEU A 38 9.88 -21.40 -13.83
CA LEU A 38 9.46 -21.72 -15.20
C LEU A 38 10.62 -21.91 -16.20
N ALA A 39 11.85 -21.61 -15.81
CA ALA A 39 13.00 -21.72 -16.70
C ALA A 39 14.33 -22.09 -16.01
N PRO A 40 14.37 -23.20 -15.27
CA PRO A 40 15.58 -23.63 -14.55
C PRO A 40 16.75 -23.99 -15.48
N ASN A 41 16.48 -24.38 -16.73
CA ASN A 41 17.47 -24.87 -17.69
C ASN A 41 17.99 -23.80 -18.66
N ASP A 42 17.63 -22.54 -18.46
CA ASP A 42 18.09 -21.46 -19.32
C ASP A 42 19.60 -21.22 -19.18
N GLU A 43 20.22 -20.79 -20.28
CA GLU A 43 21.61 -20.32 -20.28
C GLU A 43 21.84 -19.27 -19.18
N ARG A 44 22.99 -19.36 -18.51
CA ARG A 44 23.36 -18.49 -17.38
C ARG A 44 23.17 -17.00 -17.67
N ARG A 45 23.49 -16.54 -18.89
CA ARG A 45 23.27 -15.14 -19.31
C ARG A 45 21.79 -14.74 -19.27
N LYS A 46 20.90 -15.60 -19.76
CA LYS A 46 19.44 -15.36 -19.74
C LYS A 46 18.89 -15.39 -18.32
N ARG A 47 19.39 -16.30 -17.48
CA ARG A 47 19.02 -16.36 -16.04
C ARG A 47 19.43 -15.09 -15.29
N LEU A 48 20.67 -14.62 -15.47
CA LEU A 48 21.14 -13.36 -14.90
C LEU A 48 20.28 -12.17 -15.36
N GLY A 49 19.94 -12.10 -16.65
CA GLY A 49 19.04 -11.06 -17.18
C GLY A 49 17.66 -11.07 -16.53
N ARG A 50 17.09 -12.25 -16.26
CA ARG A 50 15.79 -12.38 -15.57
C ARG A 50 15.88 -12.09 -14.08
N ALA A 51 16.94 -12.51 -13.40
CA ALA A 51 17.21 -12.15 -12.02
C ALA A 51 17.36 -10.62 -11.87
N ALA A 52 18.05 -9.97 -12.81
CA ALA A 52 18.20 -8.53 -12.85
C ALA A 52 16.86 -7.82 -13.07
N LEU A 53 16.04 -8.30 -14.02
CA LEU A 53 14.69 -7.78 -14.24
C LEU A 53 13.81 -7.93 -12.99
N ALA A 54 13.81 -9.12 -12.37
CA ALA A 54 13.03 -9.38 -11.16
C ALA A 54 13.48 -8.46 -10.01
N GLY A 55 14.79 -8.35 -9.77
CA GLY A 55 15.36 -7.47 -8.75
C GLY A 55 15.05 -6.00 -9.02
N GLY A 56 15.20 -5.53 -10.26
CA GLY A 56 14.90 -4.15 -10.64
C GLY A 56 13.42 -3.78 -10.49
N VAL A 57 12.49 -4.66 -10.89
CA VAL A 57 11.04 -4.42 -10.76
C VAL A 57 10.61 -4.46 -9.29
N ILE A 58 11.12 -5.42 -8.50
CA ILE A 58 10.91 -5.46 -7.04
C ILE A 58 11.48 -4.20 -6.39
N GLY A 59 12.69 -3.80 -6.78
CA GLY A 59 13.35 -2.60 -6.25
C GLY A 59 12.57 -1.33 -6.56
N LEU A 60 12.00 -1.23 -7.75
CA LEU A 60 11.10 -0.12 -8.10
C LEU A 60 9.82 -0.15 -7.27
N ALA A 61 9.22 -1.32 -7.03
CA ALA A 61 8.03 -1.44 -6.16
C ALA A 61 8.31 -0.92 -4.75
N ILE A 62 9.43 -1.35 -4.16
CA ILE A 62 9.87 -0.93 -2.81
C ILE A 62 10.23 0.57 -2.81
N TYR A 63 10.90 1.06 -3.85
CA TYR A 63 11.28 2.46 -3.96
C TYR A 63 10.07 3.40 -4.04
N ILE A 64 9.07 3.05 -4.87
CA ILE A 64 7.81 3.81 -4.98
C ILE A 64 7.08 3.84 -3.64
N LYS A 65 7.03 2.71 -2.93
CA LYS A 65 6.42 2.65 -1.60
C LYS A 65 7.03 1.53 -0.76
N THR A 66 7.79 1.93 0.25
CA THR A 66 8.67 1.03 1.02
C THR A 66 7.97 -0.08 1.77
N VAL A 67 6.68 0.11 2.08
CA VAL A 67 5.90 -0.94 2.74
C VAL A 67 5.78 -2.21 1.89
N ALA A 68 5.90 -2.12 0.56
CA ALA A 68 5.97 -3.30 -0.32
C ALA A 68 7.11 -4.24 0.06
N GLY A 69 8.20 -3.71 0.62
CA GLY A 69 9.37 -4.48 1.04
C GLY A 69 9.06 -5.53 2.09
N ILE A 70 8.09 -5.28 2.98
CA ILE A 70 7.67 -6.24 4.02
C ILE A 70 7.04 -7.47 3.36
N MET A 71 6.07 -7.25 2.47
CA MET A 71 5.34 -8.34 1.79
C MET A 71 6.22 -9.06 0.77
N LEU A 72 6.96 -8.32 -0.07
CA LEU A 72 7.85 -8.91 -1.07
C LEU A 72 9.02 -9.64 -0.42
N GLY A 73 9.62 -9.07 0.63
CA GLY A 73 10.69 -9.73 1.39
C GLY A 73 10.22 -11.04 2.02
N ALA A 74 9.07 -11.03 2.70
CA ALA A 74 8.48 -12.24 3.27
C ALA A 74 8.12 -13.28 2.19
N ALA A 75 7.62 -12.86 1.03
CA ALA A 75 7.36 -13.73 -0.11
C ALA A 75 8.64 -14.40 -0.64
N MET A 76 9.74 -13.65 -0.76
CA MET A 76 11.03 -14.19 -1.20
C MET A 76 11.62 -15.16 -0.17
N ILE A 77 11.55 -14.84 1.13
CA ILE A 77 11.98 -15.74 2.21
C ILE A 77 11.17 -17.05 2.15
N GLY A 78 9.84 -16.95 2.06
CA GLY A 78 8.97 -18.11 1.95
C GLY A 78 9.25 -18.96 0.71
N LEU A 79 9.54 -18.32 -0.44
CA LEU A 79 9.94 -19.02 -1.66
C LEU A 79 11.24 -19.81 -1.46
N VAL A 80 12.26 -19.18 -0.88
CA VAL A 80 13.57 -19.80 -0.64
C VAL A 80 13.43 -20.99 0.31
N ILE A 81 12.66 -20.84 1.40
CA ILE A 81 12.36 -21.92 2.34
C ILE A 81 11.66 -23.07 1.62
N GLY A 82 10.63 -22.77 0.81
CA GLY A 82 9.91 -23.79 0.04
C GLY A 82 10.83 -24.56 -0.91
N ARG A 83 11.75 -23.86 -1.59
CA ARG A 83 12.75 -24.48 -2.47
C ARG A 83 13.75 -25.34 -1.70
N LEU A 84 14.22 -24.87 -0.55
CA LEU A 84 15.11 -25.63 0.33
C LEU A 84 14.44 -26.93 0.80
N MET A 85 13.16 -26.86 1.17
CA MET A 85 12.37 -28.04 1.53
C MET A 85 12.18 -29.02 0.36
N ASP A 86 12.02 -28.53 -0.87
CA ASP A 86 11.97 -29.38 -2.06
C ASP A 86 13.31 -30.10 -2.30
N MET A 87 14.44 -29.40 -2.16
CA MET A 87 15.79 -29.98 -2.30
C MET A 87 16.08 -31.04 -1.23
N LEU A 88 15.63 -30.83 0.01
CA LEU A 88 15.78 -31.80 1.10
C LEU A 88 14.92 -33.06 0.89
N ALA A 89 13.73 -32.91 0.31
CA ALA A 89 12.84 -34.03 0.04
C ALA A 89 13.28 -34.86 -1.18
N ASN A 90 13.85 -34.21 -2.20
CA ASN A 90 14.29 -34.83 -3.45
C ASN A 90 15.78 -34.53 -3.71
N PRO A 91 16.71 -35.13 -2.95
CA PRO A 91 18.14 -34.93 -3.18
C PRO A 91 18.53 -35.43 -4.59
N THR A 92 19.33 -34.65 -5.32
CA THR A 92 19.83 -35.04 -6.65
C THR A 92 20.48 -36.42 -6.61
N PRO A 93 20.15 -37.34 -7.53
CA PRO A 93 20.81 -38.65 -7.59
C PRO A 93 22.32 -38.46 -7.85
N PRO A 94 23.17 -39.35 -7.30
CA PRO A 94 24.60 -39.27 -7.52
C PRO A 94 24.91 -39.31 -9.01
N GLN A 95 25.89 -38.53 -9.45
CA GLN A 95 26.51 -38.77 -10.75
C GLN A 95 27.13 -40.17 -10.68
N THR A 96 26.78 -41.04 -11.63
CA THR A 96 27.31 -42.40 -11.72
C THR A 96 28.82 -42.34 -11.94
N THR A 97 29.60 -42.32 -10.87
CA THR A 97 30.99 -42.77 -10.89
C THR A 97 30.97 -44.30 -10.97
N SER A 98 31.86 -44.87 -11.77
CA SER A 98 31.90 -46.27 -12.21
C SER A 98 32.16 -47.33 -11.12
N THR A 99 31.85 -47.04 -9.86
CA THR A 99 32.05 -47.93 -8.73
C THR A 99 30.70 -48.22 -8.08
N ASN A 100 30.27 -49.47 -8.19
CA ASN A 100 29.03 -50.00 -7.62
C ASN A 100 29.05 -49.88 -6.10
N GLU A 101 28.51 -48.78 -5.56
CA GLU A 101 27.85 -48.74 -4.26
C GLU A 101 27.03 -47.44 -4.17
N PRO A 102 25.69 -47.50 -4.11
CA PRO A 102 24.86 -46.31 -3.96
C PRO A 102 24.89 -45.85 -2.50
N THR A 103 25.98 -45.23 -2.07
CA THR A 103 25.97 -44.45 -0.82
C THR A 103 25.42 -43.07 -1.16
N ASN A 104 24.18 -42.81 -0.75
CA ASN A 104 23.57 -41.48 -0.84
C ASN A 104 23.60 -40.83 0.55
N PRO A 105 24.74 -40.28 1.01
CA PRO A 105 24.74 -39.54 2.25
C PRO A 105 23.88 -38.30 2.03
N ARG A 106 22.71 -38.25 2.67
CA ARG A 106 21.88 -37.04 2.74
C ARG A 106 22.79 -35.91 3.21
N LYS A 107 23.04 -34.95 2.31
CA LYS A 107 23.89 -33.80 2.65
C LYS A 107 23.22 -32.98 3.76
N PRO A 108 23.98 -32.45 4.72
CA PRO A 108 23.41 -31.64 5.80
C PRO A 108 22.78 -30.36 5.25
N LEU A 109 21.84 -29.77 6.01
CA LEU A 109 21.16 -28.52 5.67
C LEU A 109 22.14 -27.40 5.28
N THR A 110 23.28 -27.34 5.98
CA THR A 110 24.37 -26.38 5.76
C THR A 110 24.93 -26.42 4.33
N HIS A 111 24.92 -27.59 3.67
CA HIS A 111 25.34 -27.72 2.27
C HIS A 111 24.39 -27.02 1.30
N TYR A 112 23.08 -27.11 1.53
CA TYR A 112 22.10 -26.47 0.66
C TYR A 112 22.04 -24.95 0.91
N ILE A 113 22.24 -24.53 2.16
CA ILE A 113 22.38 -23.11 2.50
C ILE A 113 23.62 -22.51 1.82
N SER A 114 24.76 -23.19 1.84
CA SER A 114 25.97 -22.67 1.17
C SER A 114 25.79 -22.55 -0.34
N LEU A 115 25.11 -23.50 -0.99
CA LEU A 115 24.76 -23.41 -2.41
C LEU A 115 23.91 -22.18 -2.73
N LEU A 116 22.92 -21.85 -1.89
CA LEU A 116 22.08 -20.66 -2.06
C LEU A 116 22.90 -19.37 -1.86
N LEU A 117 23.76 -19.33 -0.85
CA LEU A 117 24.60 -18.16 -0.55
C LEU A 117 25.71 -17.94 -1.60
N SER A 118 26.07 -18.95 -2.38
CA SER A 118 27.00 -18.80 -3.50
C SER A 118 26.31 -18.42 -4.83
N ASP A 119 24.99 -18.29 -4.88
CA ASP A 119 24.25 -17.99 -6.11
C ASP A 119 24.30 -16.48 -6.44
N LEU A 120 25.09 -16.14 -7.46
CA LEU A 120 25.22 -14.77 -7.96
C LEU A 120 23.86 -14.19 -8.41
N GLU A 121 22.94 -15.01 -8.93
CA GLU A 121 21.63 -14.53 -9.40
C GLU A 121 20.76 -14.07 -8.23
N LEU A 122 20.81 -14.78 -7.10
CA LEU A 122 20.12 -14.38 -5.86
C LEU A 122 20.68 -13.06 -5.31
N TRP A 123 22.01 -12.90 -5.30
CA TRP A 123 22.64 -11.65 -4.86
C TRP A 123 22.35 -10.49 -5.79
N LEU A 124 22.37 -10.70 -7.11
CA LEU A 124 22.03 -9.68 -8.09
C LEU A 124 20.58 -9.21 -7.91
N LEU A 125 19.64 -10.14 -7.72
CA LEU A 125 18.25 -9.82 -7.42
C LEU A 125 18.13 -9.01 -6.13
N GLY A 126 18.72 -9.51 -5.04
CA GLY A 126 18.66 -8.85 -3.72
C GLY A 126 19.28 -7.46 -3.73
N LEU A 127 20.42 -7.30 -4.40
CA LEU A 127 21.09 -6.01 -4.58
C LEU A 127 20.18 -5.03 -5.31
N LEU A 128 19.65 -5.41 -6.47
CA LEU A 128 18.77 -4.51 -7.26
C LEU A 128 17.44 -4.22 -6.57
N ALA A 129 16.93 -5.16 -5.76
CA ALA A 129 15.72 -5.00 -4.98
C ALA A 129 15.88 -3.97 -3.84
N LEU A 130 17.04 -3.94 -3.17
CA LEU A 130 17.22 -3.12 -1.97
C LEU A 130 17.98 -1.82 -2.24
N LEU A 131 18.95 -1.84 -3.16
CA LEU A 131 19.90 -0.74 -3.35
C LEU A 131 19.23 0.63 -3.60
N PRO A 132 18.25 0.78 -4.52
CA PRO A 132 17.64 2.08 -4.78
C PRO A 132 16.98 2.69 -3.54
N THR A 133 16.24 1.86 -2.79
CA THR A 133 15.54 2.29 -1.57
C THR A 133 16.53 2.62 -0.45
N VAL A 134 17.55 1.79 -0.25
CA VAL A 134 18.58 2.01 0.77
C VAL A 134 19.30 3.32 0.50
N LEU A 135 19.72 3.59 -0.74
CA LEU A 135 20.39 4.83 -1.11
C LEU A 135 19.49 6.06 -0.87
N TYR A 136 18.22 5.98 -1.25
CA TYR A 136 17.25 7.05 -1.02
C TYR A 136 17.03 7.35 0.46
N TYR A 137 16.90 6.31 1.29
CA TYR A 137 16.72 6.48 2.74
C TYR A 137 17.99 6.98 3.42
N LEU A 138 19.16 6.50 3.03
CA LEU A 138 20.44 7.00 3.56
C LEU A 138 20.58 8.50 3.26
N TYR A 139 20.31 8.91 2.03
CA TYR A 139 20.32 10.31 1.64
C TYR A 139 19.26 11.14 2.38
N GLY A 140 18.01 10.67 2.41
CA GLY A 140 16.88 11.39 3.00
C GLY A 140 16.91 11.50 4.53
N LEU A 141 17.57 10.57 5.23
CA LEU A 141 17.65 10.58 6.70
C LEU A 141 18.93 11.22 7.23
N PHE A 142 20.08 10.87 6.63
CA PHE A 142 21.40 11.24 7.15
C PHE A 142 22.03 12.42 6.44
N ILE A 143 21.66 12.70 5.18
CA ILE A 143 22.24 13.81 4.40
C ILE A 143 21.31 15.03 4.40
N SER A 144 20.08 14.87 3.93
CA SER A 144 19.12 15.99 3.75
C SER A 144 18.08 16.11 4.87
N GLY A 145 17.81 15.03 5.62
CA GLY A 145 16.93 15.04 6.79
C GLY A 145 15.41 15.10 6.51
N PHE A 146 14.96 15.27 5.26
CA PHE A 146 13.54 15.44 4.92
C PHE A 146 12.67 14.20 5.25
N LEU A 147 13.26 13.02 5.39
CA LEU A 147 12.52 11.79 5.73
C LEU A 147 12.23 11.63 7.24
N ARG A 148 12.84 12.44 8.13
CA ARG A 148 12.70 12.24 9.58
C ARG A 148 11.26 12.40 10.07
N GLN A 149 10.59 13.46 9.62
CA GLN A 149 9.17 13.69 9.97
C GLN A 149 8.27 12.61 9.36
N GLN A 150 8.60 12.12 8.17
CA GLN A 150 7.81 11.12 7.45
C GLN A 150 7.76 9.76 8.15
N LEU A 151 8.68 9.45 9.07
CA LEU A 151 8.72 8.17 9.80
C LEU A 151 7.97 8.19 11.13
N ASN A 152 7.53 9.36 11.60
CA ASN A 152 6.78 9.48 12.85
C ASN A 152 5.32 9.00 12.70
N LEU A 153 4.68 8.69 13.84
CA LEU A 153 3.26 8.32 13.93
C LEU A 153 2.86 7.12 13.06
N ARG A 154 3.75 6.15 12.86
CA ARG A 154 3.49 4.96 12.03
C ARG A 154 3.27 3.66 12.79
N PHE A 155 3.93 3.51 13.94
CA PHE A 155 3.96 2.27 14.72
C PHE A 155 3.28 2.46 16.08
N PHE A 156 2.19 1.72 16.31
CA PHE A 156 1.36 1.81 17.53
C PHE A 156 1.16 0.43 18.17
N PRO A 157 2.17 -0.11 18.87
CA PRO A 157 2.12 -1.46 19.44
C PRO A 157 1.05 -1.61 20.52
N GLU A 158 0.64 -0.52 21.17
CA GLU A 158 -0.44 -0.55 22.16
C GLU A 158 -1.78 -1.01 21.57
N MET A 159 -2.02 -0.77 20.28
CA MET A 159 -3.21 -1.24 19.58
C MET A 159 -3.27 -2.78 19.46
N TRP A 160 -2.17 -3.50 19.63
CA TRP A 160 -2.17 -4.97 19.56
C TRP A 160 -2.92 -5.62 20.72
N ARG A 161 -3.16 -4.87 21.81
CA ARG A 161 -3.95 -5.35 22.96
C ARG A 161 -5.42 -5.01 22.82
N ASP A 162 -5.80 -4.15 21.88
CA ASP A 162 -7.19 -3.75 21.65
C ASP A 162 -7.90 -4.76 20.72
N PRO A 163 -8.91 -5.51 21.21
CA PRO A 163 -9.68 -6.42 20.36
C PRO A 163 -10.40 -5.70 19.20
N ALA A 164 -10.78 -4.43 19.38
CA ALA A 164 -11.47 -3.66 18.36
C ALA A 164 -10.58 -3.37 17.14
N PHE A 165 -9.25 -3.32 17.31
CA PHE A 165 -8.32 -3.24 16.18
C PHE A 165 -8.49 -4.42 15.22
N TYR A 166 -8.54 -5.65 15.73
CA TYR A 166 -8.64 -6.85 14.90
C TYR A 166 -9.99 -6.94 14.16
N ILE A 167 -11.07 -6.51 14.81
CA ILE A 167 -12.41 -6.46 14.19
C ILE A 167 -12.39 -5.47 13.02
N ARG A 168 -11.98 -4.21 13.27
CA ARG A 168 -11.91 -3.17 12.24
C ARG A 168 -10.94 -3.52 11.11
N TRP A 169 -9.85 -4.22 11.42
CA TRP A 169 -8.91 -4.69 10.40
C TRP A 169 -9.56 -5.74 9.50
N VAL A 170 -10.28 -6.71 10.05
CA VAL A 170 -10.99 -7.73 9.25
C VAL A 170 -12.12 -7.10 8.44
N GLU A 171 -12.86 -6.14 9.00
CA GLU A 171 -13.89 -5.37 8.28
C GLU A 171 -13.27 -4.65 7.08
N MET A 172 -12.22 -3.85 7.30
CA MET A 172 -11.53 -3.12 6.23
C MET A 172 -10.95 -4.08 5.16
N ALA A 173 -10.32 -5.19 5.57
CA ALA A 173 -9.84 -6.20 4.63
C ALA A 173 -10.98 -6.83 3.80
N THR A 174 -12.12 -7.08 4.44
CA THR A 174 -13.32 -7.65 3.83
C THR A 174 -13.97 -6.71 2.86
N ASP A 175 -14.07 -5.42 3.18
CA ASP A 175 -14.64 -4.41 2.29
C ASP A 175 -13.84 -4.28 0.99
N ILE A 176 -12.52 -4.51 1.06
CA ILE A 176 -11.61 -4.34 -0.05
C ILE A 176 -11.52 -5.58 -0.93
N ALA A 177 -11.36 -6.76 -0.33
CA ALA A 177 -11.09 -8.00 -1.06
C ALA A 177 -12.30 -8.96 -1.12
N GLY A 178 -13.31 -8.76 -0.27
CA GLY A 178 -14.43 -9.67 -0.07
C GLY A 178 -14.09 -10.86 0.82
N PHE A 179 -14.89 -11.10 1.85
CA PHE A 179 -14.67 -12.15 2.85
C PHE A 179 -14.47 -13.54 2.23
N THR A 180 -15.35 -13.94 1.30
CA THR A 180 -15.26 -15.25 0.64
C THR A 180 -13.96 -15.41 -0.15
N LEU A 181 -13.47 -14.35 -0.80
CA LEU A 181 -12.26 -14.40 -1.61
C LEU A 181 -11.00 -14.38 -0.73
N LEU A 182 -11.03 -13.73 0.43
CA LEU A 182 -9.98 -13.83 1.44
C LEU A 182 -9.78 -15.27 1.89
N ILE A 183 -10.85 -15.93 2.34
CA ILE A 183 -10.79 -17.33 2.78
C ILE A 183 -10.36 -18.25 1.63
N ALA A 184 -10.94 -18.07 0.44
CA ALA A 184 -10.57 -18.85 -0.74
C ALA A 184 -9.09 -18.67 -1.12
N SER A 185 -8.52 -17.47 -0.98
CA SER A 185 -7.10 -17.24 -1.20
C SER A 185 -6.23 -17.98 -0.20
N VAL A 186 -6.55 -17.92 1.09
CA VAL A 186 -5.79 -18.64 2.14
C VAL A 186 -5.77 -20.14 1.84
N VAL A 187 -6.94 -20.73 1.54
CA VAL A 187 -7.04 -22.14 1.15
C VAL A 187 -6.25 -22.41 -0.13
N GLY A 188 -6.40 -21.55 -1.14
CA GLY A 188 -5.78 -21.70 -2.45
C GLY A 188 -4.24 -21.65 -2.40
N VAL A 189 -3.64 -20.93 -1.46
CA VAL A 189 -2.18 -20.96 -1.23
C VAL A 189 -1.69 -22.39 -0.96
N PHE A 190 -2.43 -23.19 -0.19
CA PHE A 190 -2.04 -24.57 0.11
C PHE A 190 -2.25 -25.55 -1.05
N LEU A 191 -3.02 -25.15 -2.07
CA LEU A 191 -3.26 -25.94 -3.28
C LEU A 191 -2.15 -25.80 -4.34
N TRP A 192 -1.17 -24.92 -4.13
CA TRP A 192 0.02 -24.87 -4.98
C TRP A 192 0.76 -26.21 -4.97
N ARG A 193 1.05 -26.74 -6.17
CA ARG A 193 1.75 -28.02 -6.34
C ARG A 193 3.21 -27.96 -5.88
N THR A 194 3.90 -26.85 -6.11
CA THR A 194 5.32 -26.66 -5.74
C THR A 194 5.44 -26.02 -4.35
N ARG A 195 6.38 -26.51 -3.52
CA ARG A 195 6.59 -25.94 -2.18
C ARG A 195 7.13 -24.52 -2.25
N ALA A 196 7.91 -24.19 -3.28
CA ALA A 196 8.37 -22.83 -3.54
C ALA A 196 7.21 -21.82 -3.71
N LEU A 197 6.19 -22.12 -4.52
CA LEU A 197 5.06 -21.21 -4.73
C LEU A 197 4.11 -21.18 -3.52
N ARG A 198 3.94 -22.31 -2.84
CA ARG A 198 3.22 -22.36 -1.56
C ARG A 198 3.91 -21.49 -0.51
N GLY A 199 5.22 -21.62 -0.38
CA GLY A 199 6.05 -20.83 0.52
C GLY A 199 5.98 -19.34 0.20
N MET A 200 6.02 -18.97 -1.08
CA MET A 200 5.79 -17.59 -1.54
C MET A 200 4.42 -17.06 -1.08
N GLY A 201 3.36 -17.83 -1.26
CA GLY A 201 2.01 -17.45 -0.83
C GLY A 201 1.87 -17.31 0.69
N VAL A 202 2.45 -18.23 1.47
CA VAL A 202 2.51 -18.13 2.94
C VAL A 202 3.31 -16.90 3.36
N GLY A 203 4.43 -16.63 2.69
CA GLY A 203 5.25 -15.45 2.90
C GLY A 203 4.51 -14.15 2.61
N LEU A 204 3.71 -14.09 1.53
CA LEU A 204 2.88 -12.93 1.22
C LEU A 204 1.86 -12.64 2.33
N TRP A 205 1.12 -13.66 2.78
CA TRP A 205 0.17 -13.51 3.88
C TRP A 205 0.85 -13.14 5.21
N GLY A 206 1.95 -13.80 5.55
CA GLY A 206 2.73 -13.49 6.75
C GLY A 206 3.28 -12.06 6.71
N GLY A 207 3.80 -11.63 5.55
CA GLY A 207 4.25 -10.27 5.33
C GLY A 207 3.12 -9.24 5.45
N TYR A 208 1.91 -9.55 4.97
CA TYR A 208 0.74 -8.68 5.14
C TYR A 208 0.29 -8.57 6.60
N VAL A 209 0.36 -9.65 7.38
CA VAL A 209 0.11 -9.61 8.83
C VAL A 209 1.15 -8.73 9.52
N VAL A 210 2.44 -8.94 9.25
CA VAL A 210 3.53 -8.11 9.82
C VAL A 210 3.36 -6.65 9.44
N TYR A 211 3.04 -6.37 8.17
CA TYR A 211 2.75 -5.03 7.68
C TYR A 211 1.59 -4.39 8.45
N SER A 212 0.48 -5.10 8.61
CA SER A 212 -0.70 -4.56 9.29
C SER A 212 -0.46 -4.33 10.79
N LEU A 213 0.33 -5.18 11.44
CA LEU A 213 0.78 -4.97 12.82
C LEU A 213 1.81 -3.84 12.94
N THR A 214 2.57 -3.56 11.88
CA THR A 214 3.51 -2.43 11.84
C THR A 214 2.79 -1.10 11.65
N PHE A 215 1.68 -1.08 10.92
CA PHE A 215 0.88 0.13 10.66
C PHE A 215 -0.58 -0.03 11.12
N PRO A 216 -0.84 -0.39 12.39
CA PRO A 216 -2.16 -0.82 12.84
C PRO A 216 -3.20 0.30 12.69
N TYR A 217 -2.87 1.53 13.09
CA TYR A 217 -3.74 2.69 12.92
C TYR A 217 -4.13 2.91 11.45
N HIS A 218 -3.15 2.88 10.54
CA HIS A 218 -3.38 3.18 9.13
C HIS A 218 -4.20 2.09 8.43
N THR A 219 -3.95 0.82 8.75
CA THR A 219 -4.67 -0.31 8.13
C THR A 219 -6.16 -0.36 8.46
N ILE A 220 -6.60 0.27 9.56
CA ILE A 220 -8.01 0.35 9.94
C ILE A 220 -8.69 1.67 9.57
N THR A 221 -7.92 2.72 9.27
CA THR A 221 -8.45 4.07 8.97
C THR A 221 -8.37 4.44 7.50
N HIS A 222 -7.44 3.86 6.75
CA HIS A 222 -7.15 4.21 5.37
C HIS A 222 -7.22 2.96 4.47
N ASP A 223 -8.25 2.92 3.63
CA ASP A 223 -8.52 1.85 2.67
C ASP A 223 -7.32 1.51 1.75
N TYR A 224 -6.53 2.50 1.32
CA TYR A 224 -5.40 2.29 0.42
C TYR A 224 -4.26 1.49 1.04
N TYR A 225 -4.15 1.46 2.37
CA TYR A 225 -3.21 0.54 3.03
C TYR A 225 -3.57 -0.94 2.79
N GLN A 226 -4.81 -1.24 2.41
CA GLN A 226 -5.23 -2.60 2.04
C GLN A 226 -4.99 -2.96 0.57
N LEU A 227 -4.56 -2.03 -0.30
CA LEU A 227 -4.36 -2.34 -1.73
C LEU A 227 -3.44 -3.54 -2.01
N PRO A 228 -2.32 -3.75 -1.29
CA PRO A 228 -1.49 -4.95 -1.44
C PRO A 228 -2.26 -6.26 -1.23
N LEU A 229 -3.29 -6.26 -0.38
CA LEU A 229 -4.11 -7.44 -0.10
C LEU A 229 -4.78 -7.97 -1.36
N ILE A 230 -5.17 -7.10 -2.29
CA ILE A 230 -5.74 -7.49 -3.57
C ILE A 230 -4.78 -8.42 -4.32
N LEU A 231 -3.49 -8.08 -4.42
CA LEU A 231 -2.51 -8.93 -5.06
C LEU A 231 -2.31 -10.27 -4.33
N ILE A 232 -2.27 -10.23 -3.00
CA ILE A 232 -2.08 -11.44 -2.18
C ILE A 232 -3.27 -12.39 -2.36
N VAL A 233 -4.48 -11.86 -2.37
CA VAL A 233 -5.69 -12.62 -2.67
C VAL A 233 -5.65 -13.18 -4.08
N ALA A 234 -5.29 -12.34 -5.07
CA ALA A 234 -5.17 -12.79 -6.45
C ALA A 234 -4.19 -13.97 -6.58
N PHE A 235 -3.04 -13.93 -5.90
CA PHE A 235 -2.04 -14.99 -5.91
C PHE A 235 -2.57 -16.31 -5.33
N GLY A 236 -3.28 -16.25 -4.20
CA GLY A 236 -3.89 -17.42 -3.58
C GLY A 236 -5.03 -18.02 -4.40
N LEU A 237 -5.74 -17.20 -5.19
CA LEU A 237 -6.80 -17.68 -6.08
C LEU A 237 -6.30 -18.40 -7.34
N ILE A 238 -5.01 -18.31 -7.69
CA ILE A 238 -4.48 -18.90 -8.94
C ILE A 238 -4.73 -20.42 -9.02
N PRO A 239 -4.38 -21.24 -8.01
CA PRO A 239 -4.60 -22.69 -8.08
C PRO A 239 -6.08 -23.06 -8.19
N LEU A 240 -6.96 -22.33 -7.51
CA LEU A 240 -8.42 -22.53 -7.60
C LEU A 240 -8.93 -22.24 -9.02
N GLY A 241 -8.46 -21.16 -9.62
CA GLY A 241 -8.76 -20.84 -11.03
C GLY A 241 -8.26 -21.93 -11.98
N GLY A 242 -7.07 -22.49 -11.72
CA GLY A 242 -6.53 -23.62 -12.48
C GLY A 242 -7.43 -24.86 -12.41
N ILE A 243 -7.89 -25.25 -11.23
CA ILE A 243 -8.80 -26.38 -11.04
C ILE A 243 -10.11 -26.16 -11.81
N LEU A 244 -10.71 -24.97 -11.67
CA LEU A 244 -11.94 -24.62 -12.37
C LEU A 244 -11.76 -24.71 -13.89
N LEU A 245 -10.69 -24.14 -14.43
CA LEU A 245 -10.40 -24.19 -15.87
C LEU A 245 -10.14 -25.62 -16.36
N GLU A 246 -9.43 -26.45 -15.60
CA GLU A 246 -9.22 -27.87 -15.93
C GLU A 246 -10.55 -28.63 -16.05
N VAL A 247 -11.52 -28.38 -15.15
CA VAL A 247 -12.86 -28.98 -15.20
C VAL A 247 -13.64 -28.53 -16.44
N LEU A 248 -13.57 -27.25 -16.78
CA LEU A 248 -14.31 -26.65 -17.89
C LEU A 248 -13.80 -27.11 -19.25
N VAL A 249 -12.48 -27.25 -19.41
CA VAL A 249 -11.86 -27.67 -20.68
C VAL A 249 -12.14 -29.14 -21.01
N ARG A 250 -12.45 -29.96 -20.00
CA ARG A 250 -12.79 -31.39 -20.15
C ARG A 250 -14.22 -31.66 -20.61
N GLN A 251 -15.07 -30.63 -20.74
CA GLN A 251 -16.45 -30.81 -21.19
C GLN A 251 -16.53 -31.04 -22.71
N ASP A 252 -17.40 -31.92 -23.17
CA ASP A 252 -17.59 -32.21 -24.60
C ASP A 252 -17.98 -30.94 -25.38
N ASN A 253 -18.82 -30.09 -24.79
CA ASN A 253 -19.27 -28.82 -25.35
C ASN A 253 -18.40 -27.63 -24.93
N ARG A 254 -17.08 -27.81 -24.72
CA ARG A 254 -16.18 -26.79 -24.16
C ARG A 254 -16.28 -25.42 -24.83
N ARG A 255 -16.52 -25.34 -26.14
CA ARG A 255 -16.64 -24.06 -26.86
C ARG A 255 -17.86 -23.26 -26.39
N VAL A 256 -18.99 -23.94 -26.22
CA VAL A 256 -20.23 -23.33 -25.72
C VAL A 256 -20.05 -22.91 -24.26
N VAL A 257 -19.52 -23.82 -23.43
CA VAL A 257 -19.28 -23.55 -22.00
C VAL A 257 -18.33 -22.36 -21.81
N MET A 258 -17.21 -22.32 -22.55
CA MET A 258 -16.28 -21.19 -22.51
C MET A 258 -16.90 -19.91 -23.05
N GLY A 259 -17.72 -19.99 -24.10
CA GLY A 259 -18.45 -18.84 -24.63
C GLY A 259 -19.40 -18.22 -23.58
N VAL A 260 -20.19 -19.07 -22.90
CA VAL A 260 -21.08 -18.67 -21.80
C VAL A 260 -20.27 -18.08 -20.64
N LEU A 261 -19.18 -18.73 -20.24
CA LEU A 261 -18.34 -18.25 -19.14
C LEU A 261 -17.71 -16.89 -19.45
N ILE A 262 -17.13 -16.74 -20.65
CA ILE A 262 -16.57 -15.46 -21.10
C ILE A 262 -17.67 -14.40 -21.12
N GLY A 263 -18.85 -14.71 -21.68
CA GLY A 263 -19.99 -13.80 -21.68
C GLY A 263 -20.42 -13.38 -20.27
N ALA A 264 -20.52 -14.32 -19.34
CA ALA A 264 -20.88 -14.06 -17.95
C ALA A 264 -19.80 -13.22 -17.21
N VAL A 265 -18.52 -13.54 -17.40
CA VAL A 265 -17.39 -12.80 -16.84
C VAL A 265 -17.37 -11.37 -17.40
N THR A 266 -17.51 -11.21 -18.71
CA THR A 266 -17.57 -9.90 -19.37
C THR A 266 -18.75 -9.09 -18.86
N PHE A 267 -19.94 -9.69 -18.77
CA PHE A 267 -21.11 -9.02 -18.22
C PHE A 267 -20.89 -8.56 -16.77
N ALA A 268 -20.36 -9.43 -15.91
CA ALA A 268 -20.08 -9.10 -14.51
C ALA A 268 -19.03 -7.97 -14.38
N VAL A 269 -18.00 -7.96 -15.23
CA VAL A 269 -17.03 -6.85 -15.28
C VAL A 269 -17.71 -5.56 -15.76
N LEU A 270 -18.49 -5.60 -16.84
CA LEU A 270 -19.20 -4.42 -17.34
C LEU A 270 -20.18 -3.85 -16.31
N PHE A 271 -20.87 -4.72 -15.58
CA PHE A 271 -21.74 -4.32 -14.48
C PHE A 271 -20.97 -3.58 -13.38
N ARG A 272 -19.82 -4.13 -12.94
CA ARG A 272 -18.95 -3.49 -11.93
C ARG A 272 -18.34 -2.17 -12.42
N VAL A 273 -17.97 -2.10 -13.70
CA VAL A 273 -17.50 -0.86 -14.34
C VAL A 273 -18.61 0.18 -14.34
N TRP A 274 -19.83 -0.19 -14.69
CA TRP A 274 -20.98 0.71 -14.68
C TRP A 274 -21.27 1.25 -13.27
N ASP A 275 -21.33 0.37 -12.27
CA ASP A 275 -21.54 0.75 -10.87
C ASP A 275 -20.43 1.70 -10.37
N THR A 276 -19.17 1.39 -10.67
CA THR A 276 -18.02 2.27 -10.38
C THR A 276 -18.16 3.62 -11.08
N ARG A 277 -18.58 3.64 -12.35
CA ARG A 277 -18.84 4.87 -13.10
C ARG A 277 -19.94 5.71 -12.44
N VAL A 278 -21.01 5.09 -11.91
CA VAL A 278 -22.08 5.80 -11.20
C VAL A 278 -21.54 6.46 -9.93
N ILE A 279 -20.73 5.76 -9.13
CA ILE A 279 -20.10 6.35 -7.94
C ILE A 279 -19.22 7.53 -8.31
N LEU A 280 -18.34 7.36 -9.31
CA LEU A 280 -17.44 8.42 -9.75
C LEU A 280 -18.20 9.60 -10.37
N ALA A 281 -19.31 9.36 -11.06
CA ALA A 281 -20.13 10.43 -11.63
C ALA A 281 -20.91 11.22 -10.54
N ARG A 282 -21.18 10.63 -9.37
CA ARG A 282 -21.77 11.35 -8.22
C ARG A 282 -20.76 12.24 -7.52
N ARG A 283 -19.47 11.92 -7.60
CA ARG A 283 -18.36 12.70 -7.06
C ARG A 283 -17.76 13.57 -8.16
N ASP A 284 -18.48 14.62 -8.53
CA ASP A 284 -18.05 15.55 -9.57
C ASP A 284 -17.15 16.64 -8.96
N ASP A 285 -15.84 16.47 -9.10
CA ASP A 285 -14.82 17.44 -8.63
C ASP A 285 -14.32 18.34 -9.78
N ARG A 286 -15.01 18.40 -10.94
CA ARG A 286 -14.55 19.18 -12.10
C ARG A 286 -14.53 20.70 -11.85
N ASP A 287 -15.35 21.17 -10.92
CA ASP A 287 -15.41 22.57 -10.50
C ASP A 287 -14.37 22.91 -9.42
N ALA A 288 -13.58 21.94 -8.94
CA ALA A 288 -12.57 22.17 -7.91
C ALA A 288 -11.58 23.27 -8.32
N GLY A 289 -11.17 23.32 -9.59
CA GLY A 289 -10.30 24.37 -10.09
C GLY A 289 -10.88 25.77 -9.93
N THR A 290 -12.17 25.95 -10.21
CA THR A 290 -12.87 27.23 -10.00
C THR A 290 -13.07 27.52 -8.51
N ARG A 291 -13.51 26.51 -7.73
CA ARG A 291 -13.80 26.65 -6.30
C ARG A 291 -12.57 27.01 -5.47
N TRP A 292 -11.42 26.43 -5.78
CA TRP A 292 -10.16 26.69 -5.09
C TRP A 292 -9.35 27.81 -5.75
N GLY A 293 -9.46 27.99 -7.07
CA GLY A 293 -8.75 29.03 -7.81
C GLY A 293 -9.11 30.46 -7.40
N ARG A 294 -10.33 30.70 -6.89
CA ARG A 294 -10.74 32.01 -6.37
C ARG A 294 -9.86 32.53 -5.23
N PHE A 295 -9.19 31.64 -4.48
CA PHE A 295 -8.32 32.06 -3.37
C PHE A 295 -7.07 32.80 -3.84
N VAL A 296 -6.68 32.68 -5.12
CA VAL A 296 -5.60 33.49 -5.72
C VAL A 296 -5.93 34.98 -5.66
N GLU A 297 -7.20 35.33 -5.82
CA GLU A 297 -7.65 36.73 -5.83
C GLU A 297 -8.02 37.22 -4.42
N ILE A 298 -8.53 36.33 -3.57
CA ILE A 298 -8.98 36.66 -2.20
C ILE A 298 -7.79 36.82 -1.25
N ILE A 299 -6.79 35.94 -1.32
CA ILE A 299 -5.67 35.89 -0.39
C ILE A 299 -4.42 36.48 -1.07
N PRO A 300 -3.94 37.65 -0.62
CA PRO A 300 -2.68 38.20 -1.12
C PRO A 300 -1.50 37.23 -0.91
N PRO A 301 -0.58 37.10 -1.88
CA PRO A 301 0.51 36.11 -1.82
C PRO A 301 1.51 36.29 -0.67
N ASP A 302 1.57 37.48 -0.07
CA ASP A 302 2.48 37.84 1.02
C ASP A 302 1.94 37.48 2.41
N LEU A 303 0.66 37.10 2.52
CA LEU A 303 0.03 36.74 3.79
C LEU A 303 0.27 35.27 4.14
N LYS A 304 0.65 35.03 5.39
CA LYS A 304 0.84 33.69 5.95
C LYS A 304 -0.50 33.14 6.42
N VAL A 305 -0.92 32.03 5.82
CA VAL A 305 -2.23 31.41 6.10
C VAL A 305 -2.07 30.18 6.98
N VAL A 306 -2.95 30.04 7.96
CA VAL A 306 -3.25 28.78 8.63
C VAL A 306 -4.66 28.35 8.25
N ALA A 307 -4.90 27.05 8.01
CA ALA A 307 -6.17 26.60 7.44
C ALA A 307 -6.73 25.32 8.04
N ILE A 308 -8.05 25.30 8.25
CA ILE A 308 -8.87 24.09 8.42
C ILE A 308 -9.56 23.79 7.08
N THR A 309 -9.02 22.83 6.36
CA THR A 309 -9.40 22.53 4.97
C THR A 309 -9.48 21.04 4.70
N GLN A 310 -10.23 20.64 3.68
CA GLN A 310 -10.29 19.25 3.24
C GLN A 310 -8.95 18.80 2.66
N THR A 311 -8.65 17.50 2.74
CA THR A 311 -7.52 16.87 2.02
C THR A 311 -6.18 17.56 2.28
N TYR A 312 -5.93 17.98 3.53
CA TYR A 312 -4.68 18.63 3.96
C TYR A 312 -4.26 19.85 3.12
N GLY A 313 -5.24 20.58 2.56
CA GLY A 313 -4.98 21.81 1.81
C GLY A 313 -4.33 21.62 0.45
N TYR A 314 -4.16 20.38 -0.03
CA TYR A 314 -3.60 20.14 -1.36
C TYR A 314 -4.36 20.85 -2.50
N PRO A 315 -5.70 20.88 -2.52
CA PRO A 315 -6.43 21.62 -3.55
C PRO A 315 -6.20 23.14 -3.46
N LEU A 316 -6.07 23.68 -2.25
CA LEU A 316 -5.78 25.10 -2.01
C LEU A 316 -4.41 25.48 -2.55
N ALA A 317 -3.38 24.68 -2.26
CA ALA A 317 -2.03 24.90 -2.78
C ALA A 317 -1.98 24.72 -4.31
N TYR A 318 -2.62 23.67 -4.84
CA TYR A 318 -2.52 23.33 -6.27
C TYR A 318 -3.32 24.28 -7.18
N PHE A 319 -4.57 24.58 -6.84
CA PHE A 319 -5.44 25.42 -7.68
C PHE A 319 -5.44 26.89 -7.22
N GLY A 320 -5.38 27.12 -5.91
CA GLY A 320 -5.45 28.45 -5.31
C GLY A 320 -4.09 29.14 -5.15
N TRP A 321 -2.97 28.45 -5.39
CA TRP A 321 -1.61 28.97 -5.18
C TRP A 321 -1.36 29.52 -3.77
N VAL A 322 -2.13 29.08 -2.78
CA VAL A 322 -1.98 29.47 -1.37
C VAL A 322 -1.34 28.30 -0.62
N ASP A 323 -0.11 28.50 -0.16
CA ASP A 323 0.56 27.58 0.76
C ASP A 323 0.13 27.93 2.18
N ALA A 324 -0.54 26.99 2.85
CA ALA A 324 -1.14 27.21 4.16
C ALA A 324 -0.65 26.16 5.16
N ASP A 325 -0.36 26.60 6.38
CA ASP A 325 -0.12 25.69 7.49
C ASP A 325 -1.44 25.01 7.86
N ILE A 326 -1.49 23.69 7.77
CA ILE A 326 -2.73 22.96 8.06
C ILE A 326 -2.90 22.86 9.58
N TRP A 327 -3.99 23.45 10.06
CA TRP A 327 -4.35 23.41 11.48
C TRP A 327 -4.51 21.98 11.98
N LEU A 328 -4.02 21.73 13.19
CA LEU A 328 -4.12 20.41 13.83
C LEU A 328 -5.56 20.06 14.19
N GLY A 329 -6.20 19.28 13.32
CA GLY A 329 -7.55 18.76 13.51
C GLY A 329 -7.68 17.77 14.68
N THR A 330 -8.91 17.37 14.94
CA THR A 330 -9.29 16.39 15.97
C THR A 330 -8.62 15.04 15.73
N SER A 331 -8.76 14.45 14.54
CA SER A 331 -8.12 13.17 14.21
C SER A 331 -6.59 13.22 14.29
N ASP A 332 -5.99 14.37 13.98
CA ASP A 332 -4.54 14.54 14.07
C ASP A 332 -4.05 14.62 15.53
N ALA A 333 -4.87 15.17 16.43
CA ALA A 333 -4.63 15.18 17.86
C ALA A 333 -4.78 13.76 18.43
N ASP A 334 -5.86 13.04 18.09
CA ASP A 334 -6.12 11.67 18.56
C ASP A 334 -4.95 10.73 18.24
N VAL A 335 -4.40 10.80 17.03
CA VAL A 335 -3.24 9.99 16.62
C VAL A 335 -1.98 10.31 17.42
N ARG A 336 -1.79 11.58 17.78
CA ARG A 336 -0.64 12.01 18.57
C ARG A 336 -0.79 11.57 20.02
N GLU A 337 -2.00 11.61 20.57
CA GLU A 337 -2.30 11.07 21.89
C GLU A 337 -2.07 9.55 21.93
N LEU A 338 -2.51 8.81 20.89
CA LEU A 338 -2.19 7.39 20.73
C LEU A 338 -0.69 7.11 20.66
N ALA A 339 0.11 8.08 20.21
CA ALA A 339 1.58 8.01 20.23
C ALA A 339 2.21 8.43 21.57
N GLY A 340 1.40 8.68 22.61
CA GLY A 340 1.83 9.10 23.94
C GLY A 340 2.13 10.60 24.07
N MET A 341 1.68 11.43 23.13
CA MET A 341 1.81 12.88 23.24
C MET A 341 0.79 13.44 24.25
N THR A 342 1.24 14.32 25.15
CA THR A 342 0.35 14.97 26.12
C THR A 342 -0.48 16.07 25.48
N GLU A 343 -1.66 16.32 26.06
CA GLU A 343 -2.55 17.42 25.66
C GLU A 343 -1.85 18.78 25.70
N GLU A 344 -1.00 19.01 26.72
CA GLU A 344 -0.21 20.24 26.82
C GLU A 344 0.70 20.45 25.60
N LYS A 345 1.33 19.39 25.10
CA LYS A 345 2.21 19.47 23.93
C LYS A 345 1.41 19.67 22.64
N ILE A 346 0.21 19.10 22.56
CA ILE A 346 -0.73 19.35 21.47
C ILE A 346 -1.18 20.82 21.47
N ALA A 347 -1.50 21.38 22.64
CA ALA A 347 -1.84 22.79 22.80
C ALA A 347 -0.68 23.71 22.41
N GLN A 348 0.57 23.36 22.77
CA GLN A 348 1.76 24.09 22.34
C GLN A 348 1.94 24.07 20.80
N ILE A 349 1.68 22.95 20.14
CA ILE A 349 1.71 22.86 18.67
C ILE A 349 0.66 23.80 18.07
N ARG A 350 -0.59 23.75 18.55
CA ARG A 350 -1.68 24.62 18.07
C ARG A 350 -1.36 26.10 18.28
N ALA A 351 -0.83 26.48 19.44
CA ALA A 351 -0.40 27.85 19.71
C ALA A 351 0.70 28.29 18.73
N ALA A 352 1.67 27.42 18.44
CA ALA A 352 2.71 27.70 17.45
C ALA A 352 2.17 27.81 16.01
N GLN A 353 1.07 27.13 15.67
CA GLN A 353 0.42 27.23 14.35
C GLN A 353 -0.34 28.54 14.14
N LEU A 354 -0.77 29.21 15.22
CA LEU A 354 -1.36 30.56 15.14
C LEU A 354 -0.29 31.66 15.18
N ALA A 355 0.85 31.38 15.80
CA ALA A 355 1.93 32.36 15.92
C ALA A 355 2.46 32.76 14.55
N ASP A 356 2.65 34.07 14.32
CA ASP A 356 3.20 34.61 13.07
C ASP A 356 2.36 34.25 11.82
N LYS A 357 1.03 34.17 11.97
CA LYS A 357 0.08 34.01 10.86
C LYS A 357 -0.79 35.26 10.71
N ASP A 358 -1.15 35.56 9.46
CA ASP A 358 -1.95 36.72 9.09
C ASP A 358 -3.43 36.37 8.95
N LEU A 359 -3.74 35.18 8.42
CA LEU A 359 -5.10 34.75 8.14
C LEU A 359 -5.39 33.35 8.66
N PHE A 360 -6.61 33.12 9.14
CA PHE A 360 -7.14 31.79 9.44
C PHE A 360 -8.26 31.43 8.46
N LEU A 361 -8.00 30.50 7.54
CA LEU A 361 -8.97 30.03 6.54
C LEU A 361 -9.73 28.78 7.03
N VAL A 362 -11.06 28.83 7.01
CA VAL A 362 -11.93 27.69 7.25
C VAL A 362 -12.68 27.36 5.96
N THR A 363 -12.47 26.15 5.43
CA THR A 363 -13.30 25.58 4.36
C THR A 363 -13.94 24.26 4.76
N ASN A 364 -13.42 23.60 5.82
CA ASN A 364 -14.00 22.40 6.40
C ASN A 364 -14.75 22.75 7.70
N PHE A 365 -15.98 23.25 7.55
CA PHE A 365 -16.82 23.66 8.69
C PHE A 365 -17.16 22.52 9.64
N ASN A 366 -17.32 21.29 9.15
CA ASN A 366 -17.58 20.13 10.01
C ASN A 366 -16.44 19.90 11.01
N GLU A 367 -15.19 20.08 10.57
CA GLU A 367 -14.02 19.95 11.44
C GLU A 367 -13.87 21.16 12.37
N PHE A 368 -14.22 22.35 11.88
CA PHE A 368 -14.23 23.56 12.68
C PHE A 368 -15.27 23.49 13.82
N ASP A 369 -16.47 22.99 13.53
CA ASP A 369 -17.56 22.82 14.50
C ASP A 369 -17.25 21.76 15.57
N ARG A 370 -16.35 20.82 15.26
CA ARG A 370 -15.84 19.83 16.23
C ARG A 370 -14.80 20.41 17.20
N GLN A 371 -14.37 21.65 17.00
CA GLN A 371 -13.39 22.34 17.84
C GLN A 371 -14.00 23.62 18.44
N PRO A 372 -14.95 23.49 19.39
CA PRO A 372 -15.70 24.63 19.92
C PRO A 372 -14.80 25.69 20.56
N GLU A 373 -13.74 25.28 21.26
CA GLU A 373 -12.78 26.20 21.88
C GLU A 373 -12.05 27.06 20.85
N LEU A 374 -11.62 26.47 19.73
CA LEU A 374 -11.00 27.21 18.63
C LEU A 374 -12.01 28.15 17.97
N LYS A 375 -13.23 27.67 17.74
CA LYS A 375 -14.30 28.46 17.12
C LYS A 375 -14.64 29.68 17.97
N GLU A 376 -14.80 29.49 19.27
CA GLU A 376 -15.01 30.58 20.24
C GLU A 376 -13.81 31.52 20.26
N TYR A 377 -12.58 31.00 20.32
CA TYR A 377 -11.38 31.81 20.29
C TYR A 377 -11.27 32.68 19.03
N LEU A 378 -11.50 32.12 17.83
CA LEU A 378 -11.42 32.88 16.59
C LEU A 378 -12.53 33.94 16.49
N THR A 379 -13.77 33.55 16.78
CA THR A 379 -14.92 34.46 16.66
C THR A 379 -14.96 35.55 17.73
N ALA A 380 -14.41 35.30 18.92
CA ALA A 380 -14.39 36.28 20.00
C ALA A 380 -13.19 37.24 19.94
N ASN A 381 -12.12 36.91 19.21
CA ASN A 381 -10.88 37.69 19.22
C ASN A 381 -10.47 38.26 17.85
N PHE A 382 -11.05 37.82 16.73
CA PHE A 382 -10.63 38.27 15.39
C PHE A 382 -11.81 38.63 14.49
N GLY A 383 -11.61 39.66 13.67
CA GLY A 383 -12.57 40.06 12.64
C GLY A 383 -12.59 39.11 11.45
N VAL A 384 -13.67 39.15 10.66
CA VAL A 384 -13.76 38.43 9.39
C VAL A 384 -13.05 39.25 8.31
N PHE A 385 -12.04 38.66 7.68
CA PHE A 385 -11.32 39.22 6.54
C PHE A 385 -12.17 39.14 5.27
N ASP A 386 -12.73 37.96 5.01
CA ASP A 386 -13.62 37.68 3.87
C ASP A 386 -14.47 36.44 4.17
N GLU A 387 -15.69 36.38 3.62
CA GLU A 387 -16.58 35.23 3.74
C GLU A 387 -17.38 35.01 2.45
N GLY A 388 -17.70 33.75 2.17
CA GLY A 388 -18.49 33.41 0.99
C GLY A 388 -18.95 31.97 0.98
N GLU A 389 -19.47 31.52 -0.16
CA GLU A 389 -20.02 30.18 -0.27
C GLU A 389 -18.94 29.11 -0.04
N GLY A 390 -19.03 28.44 1.12
CA GLY A 390 -18.14 27.34 1.49
C GLY A 390 -16.78 27.76 2.07
N TYR A 391 -16.62 29.01 2.52
CA TYR A 391 -15.42 29.42 3.26
C TYR A 391 -15.64 30.61 4.20
N LEU A 392 -14.75 30.74 5.19
CA LEU A 392 -14.67 31.85 6.14
C LEU A 392 -13.21 32.15 6.43
N ILE A 393 -12.80 33.43 6.39
CA ILE A 393 -11.42 33.85 6.66
C ILE A 393 -11.42 34.84 7.83
N PHE A 394 -10.66 34.54 8.88
CA PHE A 394 -10.41 35.48 9.97
C PHE A 394 -9.12 36.27 9.73
N ASP A 395 -9.11 37.56 10.07
CA ASP A 395 -7.91 38.40 10.08
C ASP A 395 -7.21 38.30 11.44
N LEU A 396 -6.08 37.59 11.50
CA LEU A 396 -5.31 37.39 12.73
C LEU A 396 -4.45 38.60 13.10
N ARG A 397 -4.31 39.58 12.20
CA ARG A 397 -3.49 40.78 12.41
C ARG A 397 -4.20 41.86 13.21
N VAL A 398 -5.53 41.84 13.21
CA VAL A 398 -6.37 42.84 13.88
C VAL A 398 -7.25 42.14 14.93
N PRO A 399 -6.77 42.05 16.18
CA PRO A 399 -7.61 41.59 17.27
C PRO A 399 -8.84 42.49 17.42
N LEU A 400 -9.99 41.90 17.72
CA LEU A 400 -11.17 42.65 18.13
C LEU A 400 -10.87 43.31 19.48
N ASP A 401 -10.95 44.64 19.53
CA ASP A 401 -10.86 45.39 20.78
C ASP A 401 -11.97 44.89 21.73
N LYS A 402 -11.59 44.43 22.92
CA LYS A 402 -12.53 44.09 24.00
C LYS A 402 -12.85 45.30 24.86
#